data_AF-A0A2M7X556-F1
#
_entry.id   AF-A0A2M7X556-F1
#
_cell.length_a   1.000
_cell.length_b   1.000
_cell.length_c   1.000
_cell.angle_alpha   90.00
_cell.angle_beta   90.00
_cell.angle_gamma   90.00
#
_symmetry.space_group_name_H-M   'P 1'
#
loop_
_entity.id
_entity.type
_entity.pdbx_description
1 polymer ?
#
loop_
_entity_poly.entity_id
_entity_poly.type
_entity_poly.pdbx_seq_one_letter_code
_entity_poly.pdbx_strand_id
1 'polypeptide(L)'
;MADRIDGKSLSEMFAFVARCGSEIVSLGSTISNKVETALANSKLAYVLADKVAEVARMDESGWIYTDVAWSFPLKSRGKGNRKSQMHLIFQVSITGDGVPGVAAAPVLHVSLWEHNCDFDEDYCVGFPPEPDSAHTILCERLIVWPGATSDEAWKKFEWTFTVLLLSMNSTDELEKMIIKPALMLLQKGCTAETVEEALPNELFEQGLVRYENLEAVFGS
;
A
#
# COMPACT_ATOMS: atom_id res chain seq x y z
N MET A 1 7.64 37.00 16.10
CA MET A 1 9.07 36.73 15.82
C MET A 1 9.18 35.24 15.67
N ALA A 2 9.44 34.75 14.46
CA ALA A 2 9.79 33.34 14.28
C ALA A 2 11.12 33.09 15.00
N ASP A 3 11.23 31.98 15.73
CA ASP A 3 12.50 31.55 16.28
C ASP A 3 13.55 31.54 15.17
N ARG A 4 14.66 32.21 15.40
CA ARG A 4 15.72 32.34 14.41
C ARG A 4 16.43 30.99 14.31
N ILE A 5 15.97 30.14 13.40
CA ILE A 5 16.66 28.89 13.04
C ILE A 5 18.07 29.27 12.59
N ASP A 6 19.08 28.78 13.29
CA ASP A 6 20.46 29.00 12.88
C ASP A 6 20.84 28.09 11.70
N GLY A 7 21.89 28.48 10.98
CA GLY A 7 22.28 27.78 9.75
C GLY A 7 22.71 26.32 9.97
N LYS A 8 23.17 25.96 11.17
CA LYS A 8 23.53 24.57 11.49
C LYS A 8 22.28 23.72 11.67
N SER A 9 21.32 24.17 12.48
CA SER A 9 20.05 23.47 12.64
C SER A 9 19.31 23.31 11.32
N LEU A 10 19.30 24.35 10.47
CA LEU A 10 18.71 24.25 9.13
C LEU A 10 19.39 23.17 8.29
N SER A 11 20.72 23.15 8.25
CA SER A 11 21.47 22.13 7.49
C SER A 11 21.22 20.71 7.99
N GLU A 12 21.11 20.52 9.32
CA GLU A 12 20.81 19.22 9.93
C GLU A 12 19.40 18.73 9.59
N MET A 13 18.41 19.63 9.54
CA MET A 13 17.04 19.31 9.13
C MET A 13 16.98 18.85 7.66
N PHE A 14 17.63 19.58 6.75
CA PHE A 14 17.67 19.18 5.34
C PHE A 14 18.42 17.86 5.13
N ALA A 15 19.50 17.62 5.88
CA ALA A 15 20.19 16.33 5.86
C ALA A 15 19.30 15.20 6.38
N PHE A 16 18.45 15.45 7.37
CA PHE A 16 17.46 14.49 7.85
C PHE A 16 16.40 14.17 6.79
N VAL A 17 15.80 15.20 6.16
CA VAL A 17 14.83 15.04 5.07
C VAL A 17 15.43 14.21 3.92
N ALA A 18 16.66 14.50 3.51
CA ALA A 18 17.34 13.76 2.46
C ALA A 18 17.55 12.27 2.82
N ARG A 19 17.84 11.96 4.08
CA ARG A 19 17.91 10.57 4.57
C ARG A 19 16.54 9.89 4.49
N CYS A 20 15.48 10.55 4.98
CA CYS A 20 14.12 10.02 4.89
C CYS A 20 13.72 9.68 3.43
N GLY A 21 14.02 10.58 2.48
CA GLY A 21 13.79 10.33 1.06
C GLY A 21 14.57 9.12 0.54
N SER A 22 15.83 8.97 0.96
CA SER A 22 16.67 7.83 0.56
C SER A 22 16.14 6.49 1.10
N GLU A 23 15.59 6.49 2.32
CA GLU A 23 14.95 5.30 2.92
C GLU A 23 13.69 4.89 2.14
N ILE A 24 12.88 5.84 1.68
CA ILE A 24 11.68 5.56 0.86
C ILE A 24 12.07 4.93 -0.48
N VAL A 25 13.10 5.46 -1.15
CA VAL A 25 13.62 4.88 -2.40
C VAL A 25 14.19 3.48 -2.18
N SER A 26 14.91 3.28 -1.08
CA SER A 26 15.45 1.97 -0.68
C SER A 26 14.34 0.94 -0.41
N LEU A 27 13.27 1.37 0.28
CA LEU A 27 12.08 0.57 0.52
C LEU A 27 11.42 0.15 -0.79
N GLY A 28 11.17 1.09 -1.70
CA GLY A 28 10.60 0.81 -3.02
C GLY A 28 11.40 -0.21 -3.82
N SER A 29 12.73 -0.03 -3.83
CA SER A 29 13.66 -0.97 -4.46
C SER A 29 13.58 -2.37 -3.82
N THR A 30 13.47 -2.44 -2.50
CA THR A 30 13.40 -3.69 -1.74
C THR A 30 12.07 -4.42 -2.00
N ILE A 31 10.95 -3.70 -1.95
CA ILE A 31 9.61 -4.22 -2.28
C ILE A 31 9.63 -4.75 -3.71
N SER A 32 10.10 -3.96 -4.67
CA SER A 32 10.17 -4.35 -6.09
C SER A 32 10.94 -5.64 -6.28
N ASN A 33 12.16 -5.72 -5.76
CA ASN A 33 12.98 -6.92 -5.87
C ASN A 33 12.28 -8.16 -5.28
N LYS A 34 11.66 -8.02 -4.10
CA LYS A 34 10.97 -9.13 -3.42
C LYS A 34 9.73 -9.61 -4.19
N VAL A 35 8.88 -8.68 -4.60
CA VAL A 35 7.64 -8.99 -5.34
C VAL A 35 7.98 -9.59 -6.70
N GLU A 36 8.87 -8.97 -7.47
CA GLU A 36 9.30 -9.50 -8.78
C GLU A 36 9.88 -10.90 -8.64
N THR A 37 10.75 -11.13 -7.64
CA THR A 37 11.33 -12.45 -7.36
C THR A 37 10.26 -13.47 -6.99
N ALA A 38 9.31 -13.11 -6.14
CA ALA A 38 8.23 -13.98 -5.74
C ALA A 38 7.32 -14.35 -6.91
N LEU A 39 6.92 -13.36 -7.73
CA LEU A 39 6.09 -13.58 -8.91
C LEU A 39 6.81 -14.44 -9.96
N ALA A 40 8.10 -14.21 -10.20
CA ALA A 40 8.91 -14.98 -11.15
C ALA A 40 9.08 -16.46 -10.74
N ASN A 41 9.30 -16.72 -9.44
CA ASN A 41 9.55 -18.06 -8.91
C ASN A 41 8.27 -18.84 -8.59
N SER A 42 7.10 -18.22 -8.69
CA SER A 42 5.83 -18.84 -8.36
C SER A 42 5.18 -19.55 -9.54
N LYS A 43 4.34 -20.55 -9.22
CA LYS A 43 3.38 -21.17 -10.16
C LYS A 43 2.01 -20.51 -10.08
N LEU A 44 1.95 -19.21 -9.75
CA LEU A 44 0.70 -18.48 -9.61
C LEU A 44 -0.03 -18.37 -10.95
N ALA A 45 -1.36 -18.21 -10.88
CA ALA A 45 -2.23 -18.05 -12.05
C ALA A 45 -1.98 -16.74 -12.81
N TYR A 46 -1.10 -15.87 -12.30
CA TYR A 46 -0.76 -14.58 -12.87
C TYR A 46 0.76 -14.37 -12.93
N VAL A 47 1.17 -13.39 -13.74
CA VAL A 47 2.55 -12.92 -13.95
C VAL A 47 2.55 -11.42 -14.15
N LEU A 48 3.74 -10.80 -14.08
CA LEU A 48 3.89 -9.40 -14.47
C LEU A 48 3.53 -9.20 -15.95
N ALA A 49 2.72 -8.19 -16.20
CA ALA A 49 2.26 -7.83 -17.53
C ALA A 49 3.27 -6.92 -18.25
N ASP A 50 3.87 -5.99 -17.50
CA ASP A 50 4.84 -4.98 -17.92
C ASP A 50 5.77 -4.62 -16.74
N LYS A 51 6.57 -3.55 -16.89
CA LYS A 51 7.40 -2.96 -15.83
C LYS A 51 6.56 -2.39 -14.70
N VAL A 52 7.15 -2.36 -13.51
CA VAL A 52 6.59 -1.66 -12.35
C VAL A 52 6.49 -0.17 -12.68
N ALA A 53 5.32 0.41 -12.44
CA ALA A 53 5.10 1.85 -12.54
C ALA A 53 5.37 2.48 -11.17
N GLU A 54 6.08 3.60 -11.16
CA GLU A 54 6.32 4.41 -9.97
C GLU A 54 5.67 5.77 -10.19
N VAL A 55 4.86 6.20 -9.22
CA VAL A 55 4.22 7.51 -9.20
C VAL A 55 4.43 8.13 -7.83
N ALA A 56 4.46 9.46 -7.76
CA ALA A 56 4.65 10.18 -6.52
C ALA A 56 3.88 11.50 -6.53
N ARG A 57 3.36 11.88 -5.37
CA ARG A 57 2.70 13.17 -5.14
C ARG A 57 3.58 14.00 -4.20
N MET A 58 3.69 15.29 -4.49
CA MET A 58 4.42 16.25 -3.67
C MET A 58 3.46 17.23 -3.03
N ASP A 59 3.94 17.90 -1.98
CA ASP A 59 3.27 19.02 -1.36
C ASP A 59 3.15 20.23 -2.31
N GLU A 60 2.40 21.26 -1.90
CA GLU A 60 2.20 22.47 -2.71
C GLU A 60 3.51 23.19 -3.08
N SER A 61 4.58 22.99 -2.29
CA SER A 61 5.89 23.56 -2.58
C SER A 61 6.66 22.79 -3.67
N GLY A 62 6.21 21.60 -4.02
CA GLY A 62 6.87 20.71 -4.98
C GLY A 62 8.21 20.19 -4.49
N TRP A 63 8.41 20.11 -3.17
CA TRP A 63 9.70 19.79 -2.57
C TRP A 63 9.67 18.50 -1.76
N ILE A 64 8.57 18.23 -1.07
CA ILE A 64 8.44 17.08 -0.19
C ILE A 64 7.41 16.13 -0.78
N TYR A 65 7.79 14.85 -0.92
CA TYR A 65 6.82 13.82 -1.24
C TYR A 65 5.82 13.67 -0.09
N THR A 66 4.54 13.71 -0.42
CA THR A 66 3.47 13.34 0.48
C THR A 66 3.14 11.86 0.33
N ASP A 67 3.27 11.34 -0.90
CA ASP A 67 2.94 9.97 -1.25
C ASP A 67 3.87 9.44 -2.35
N VAL A 68 4.15 8.14 -2.29
CA VAL A 68 4.88 7.40 -3.33
C VAL A 68 4.21 6.05 -3.51
N ALA A 69 3.98 5.62 -4.75
CA ALA A 69 3.40 4.31 -5.01
C ALA A 69 4.16 3.54 -6.08
N TRP A 70 4.22 2.22 -5.88
CA TRP A 70 4.73 1.25 -6.85
C TRP A 70 3.60 0.31 -7.24
N SER A 71 3.29 0.28 -8.53
CA SER A 71 2.22 -0.54 -9.09
C SER A 71 2.80 -1.64 -9.97
N PHE A 72 2.51 -2.88 -9.60
CA PHE A 72 2.97 -4.09 -10.25
C PHE A 72 1.86 -4.60 -11.16
N PRO A 73 1.93 -4.36 -12.48
CA PRO A 73 0.86 -4.76 -13.39
C PRO A 73 0.82 -6.28 -13.53
N LEU A 74 -0.33 -6.88 -13.25
CA LEU A 74 -0.57 -8.33 -13.26
C LEU A 74 -1.48 -8.73 -14.43
N LYS A 75 -1.22 -9.90 -15.00
CA LYS A 75 -2.08 -10.56 -16.00
C LYS A 75 -2.16 -12.06 -15.74
N SER A 76 -3.23 -12.70 -16.18
CA SER A 76 -3.36 -14.15 -16.18
C SER A 76 -2.19 -14.80 -16.94
N ARG A 77 -1.67 -15.90 -16.40
CA ARG A 77 -0.57 -16.67 -16.98
C ARG A 77 -1.09 -17.45 -18.19
N GLY A 78 -0.56 -17.17 -19.37
CA GLY A 78 -0.96 -17.84 -20.61
C GLY A 78 -0.59 -17.06 -21.87
N LYS A 79 -0.99 -17.59 -23.03
CA LYS A 79 -0.80 -16.92 -24.32
C LYS A 79 -2.08 -16.14 -24.66
N GLY A 80 -2.01 -14.82 -24.79
CA GLY A 80 -3.11 -14.07 -25.41
C GLY A 80 -3.17 -12.59 -25.09
N ASN A 81 -3.13 -12.22 -23.81
CA ASN A 81 -3.27 -10.81 -23.42
C ASN A 81 -1.97 -10.27 -22.82
N ARG A 82 -1.45 -9.18 -23.37
CA ARG A 82 -0.31 -8.45 -22.78
C ARG A 82 -0.74 -7.35 -21.82
N LYS A 83 -2.00 -6.94 -21.85
CA LYS A 83 -2.53 -5.88 -21.00
C LYS A 83 -2.57 -6.34 -19.55
N SER A 84 -2.28 -5.41 -18.63
CA SER A 84 -2.59 -5.59 -17.22
C SER A 84 -4.10 -5.79 -17.05
N GLN A 85 -4.45 -6.56 -16.03
CA GLN A 85 -5.82 -6.85 -15.62
C GLN A 85 -6.06 -6.37 -14.19
N MET A 86 -5.03 -6.46 -13.34
CA MET A 86 -5.01 -5.87 -12.01
C MET A 86 -3.60 -5.29 -11.78
N HIS A 87 -3.45 -4.52 -10.72
CA HIS A 87 -2.21 -3.94 -10.24
C HIS A 87 -2.11 -4.23 -8.75
N LEU A 88 -1.06 -4.94 -8.34
CA LEU A 88 -0.68 -4.99 -6.94
C LEU A 88 0.06 -3.69 -6.63
N ILE A 89 -0.44 -2.90 -5.69
CA ILE A 89 0.02 -1.54 -5.43
C ILE A 89 0.57 -1.46 -4.01
N PHE A 90 1.70 -0.79 -3.87
CA PHE A 90 2.32 -0.44 -2.59
C PHE A 90 2.41 1.07 -2.53
N GLN A 91 1.53 1.72 -1.77
CA GLN A 91 1.47 3.17 -1.60
C GLN A 91 1.95 3.55 -0.22
N VAL A 92 3.06 4.29 -0.15
CA VAL A 92 3.50 4.97 1.06
C VAL A 92 2.79 6.32 1.13
N SER A 93 2.07 6.55 2.22
CA SER A 93 1.48 7.85 2.55
C SER A 93 2.21 8.42 3.75
N ILE A 94 2.87 9.57 3.59
CA ILE A 94 3.75 10.20 4.59
C ILE A 94 2.98 11.27 5.35
N THR A 95 2.21 12.09 4.61
CA THR A 95 1.37 13.17 5.12
C THR A 95 0.17 13.35 4.20
N GLY A 96 -0.94 13.89 4.71
CA GLY A 96 -2.10 14.22 3.88
C GLY A 96 -3.25 13.23 4.06
N ASP A 97 -4.09 13.13 3.04
CA ASP A 97 -5.34 12.36 3.02
C ASP A 97 -5.12 10.84 3.12
N GLY A 98 -3.98 10.29 2.69
CA GLY A 98 -3.68 8.86 2.82
C GLY A 98 -3.30 8.44 4.24
N VAL A 99 -3.02 9.37 5.16
CA VAL A 99 -2.54 9.04 6.51
C VAL A 99 -3.69 8.87 7.50
N PRO A 100 -3.73 7.78 8.28
CA PRO A 100 -4.70 7.62 9.36
C PRO A 100 -4.61 8.73 10.41
N GLY A 101 -5.69 9.52 10.54
CA GLY A 101 -5.77 10.68 11.44
C GLY A 101 -5.50 10.38 12.91
N VAL A 102 -5.64 9.13 13.36
CA VAL A 102 -5.38 8.71 14.76
C VAL A 102 -3.89 8.60 15.09
N ALA A 103 -3.05 8.34 14.08
CA ALA A 103 -1.62 8.11 14.29
C ALA A 103 -0.73 9.24 13.75
N ALA A 104 -1.22 10.04 12.80
CA ALA A 104 -0.41 11.04 12.06
C ALA A 104 0.98 10.49 11.67
N ALA A 105 1.04 9.18 11.38
CA ALA A 105 2.26 8.44 11.17
C ALA A 105 2.28 7.91 9.75
N PRO A 106 3.44 7.89 9.08
CA PRO A 106 3.55 7.32 7.75
C PRO A 106 3.04 5.88 7.72
N VAL A 107 2.32 5.55 6.67
CA VAL A 107 1.74 4.23 6.45
C VAL A 107 2.15 3.67 5.10
N LEU A 108 2.06 2.35 4.98
CA LEU A 108 2.12 1.64 3.72
C LEU A 108 0.78 0.94 3.49
N HIS A 109 0.06 1.39 2.47
CA HIS A 109 -1.10 0.70 1.93
C HIS A 109 -0.65 -0.34 0.93
N VAL A 110 -1.26 -1.52 1.01
CA VAL A 110 -1.04 -2.61 0.08
C VAL A 110 -2.38 -2.97 -0.51
N SER A 111 -2.48 -2.84 -1.83
CA SER A 111 -3.75 -2.89 -2.55
C SER A 111 -3.69 -3.76 -3.78
N LEU A 112 -4.84 -4.25 -4.21
CA LEU A 112 -5.02 -4.88 -5.52
C LEU A 112 -6.19 -4.22 -6.23
N TRP A 113 -5.93 -3.50 -7.31
CA TRP A 113 -6.93 -2.74 -8.08
C TRP A 113 -6.86 -3.02 -9.57
N GLU A 114 -7.93 -2.79 -10.30
CA GLU A 114 -7.97 -2.89 -11.77
C GLU A 114 -7.14 -1.80 -12.43
N HIS A 115 -7.13 -0.63 -11.82
CA HIS A 115 -6.42 0.55 -12.28
C HIS A 115 -5.03 0.65 -11.64
N ASN A 116 -4.13 1.34 -12.34
CA ASN A 116 -2.84 1.72 -11.79
C ASN A 116 -3.05 2.76 -10.68
N CYS A 117 -2.09 2.91 -9.77
CA CYS A 117 -2.12 4.06 -8.89
C CYS A 117 -1.91 5.34 -9.70
N ASP A 118 -2.76 6.33 -9.46
CA ASP A 118 -2.68 7.65 -10.08
C ASP A 118 -3.17 8.69 -9.05
N PHE A 119 -2.27 9.59 -8.65
CA PHE A 119 -2.58 10.62 -7.66
C PHE A 119 -3.30 11.83 -8.28
N ASP A 120 -3.29 11.99 -9.61
CA ASP A 120 -3.97 13.08 -10.31
C ASP A 120 -5.42 12.71 -10.64
N GLU A 121 -5.72 11.41 -10.79
CA GLU A 121 -7.06 10.88 -11.06
C GLU A 121 -7.73 10.29 -9.81
N ASP A 122 -7.18 10.55 -8.61
CA ASP A 122 -7.64 10.02 -7.30
C ASP A 122 -7.73 8.48 -7.24
N TYR A 123 -6.97 7.78 -8.10
CA TYR A 123 -6.73 6.34 -7.99
C TYR A 123 -5.62 6.07 -6.97
N CYS A 124 -5.88 6.45 -5.73
CA CYS A 124 -5.01 6.22 -4.58
C CYS A 124 -5.81 5.93 -3.32
N VAL A 125 -5.18 5.28 -2.34
CA VAL A 125 -5.85 5.00 -1.06
C VAL A 125 -5.87 6.28 -0.25
N GLY A 126 -7.07 6.83 -0.08
CA GLY A 126 -7.37 7.82 0.96
C GLY A 126 -7.67 7.15 2.30
N PHE A 127 -7.54 7.91 3.38
CA PHE A 127 -7.92 7.51 4.73
C PHE A 127 -8.73 8.63 5.41
N PRO A 128 -9.99 8.38 5.80
CA PRO A 128 -10.72 7.13 5.70
C PRO A 128 -11.03 6.77 4.24
N PRO A 129 -11.38 5.51 3.95
CA PRO A 129 -12.01 5.17 2.69
C PRO A 129 -13.25 6.03 2.48
N GLU A 130 -13.55 6.37 1.23
CA GLU A 130 -14.70 7.22 0.91
C GLU A 130 -16.01 6.59 1.43
N PRO A 131 -16.83 7.34 2.18
CA PRO A 131 -18.06 6.82 2.79
C PRO A 131 -19.05 6.25 1.79
N ASP A 132 -19.08 6.80 0.57
CA ASP A 132 -20.03 6.41 -0.49
C ASP A 132 -19.52 5.26 -1.36
N SER A 133 -18.32 4.73 -1.10
CA SER A 133 -17.81 3.58 -1.83
C SER A 133 -18.47 2.28 -1.35
N ALA A 134 -18.85 1.39 -2.28
CA ALA A 134 -19.54 0.12 -2.00
C ALA A 134 -18.61 -0.95 -1.38
N HIS A 135 -17.79 -0.56 -0.42
CA HIS A 135 -16.80 -1.42 0.23
C HIS A 135 -17.38 -2.19 1.41
N THR A 136 -16.68 -3.25 1.77
CA THR A 136 -16.90 -4.00 3.01
C THR A 136 -15.57 -4.13 3.75
N ILE A 137 -15.64 -4.21 5.08
CA ILE A 137 -14.45 -4.47 5.91
C ILE A 137 -14.50 -5.93 6.34
N LEU A 138 -13.49 -6.71 5.95
CA LEU A 138 -13.33 -8.10 6.39
C LEU A 138 -12.39 -8.16 7.59
N CYS A 139 -12.86 -8.82 8.64
CA CYS A 139 -12.10 -9.11 9.87
C CYS A 139 -11.43 -7.87 10.47
N GLU A 140 -12.03 -6.67 10.34
CA GLU A 140 -11.49 -5.39 10.84
C GLU A 140 -10.18 -4.92 10.19
N ARG A 141 -9.67 -5.60 9.15
CA ARG A 141 -8.27 -5.42 8.69
C ARG A 141 -8.06 -5.38 7.18
N LEU A 142 -9.07 -5.72 6.40
CA LEU A 142 -9.02 -5.65 4.94
C LEU A 142 -10.26 -4.93 4.41
N ILE A 143 -10.06 -3.84 3.69
CA ILE A 143 -11.13 -3.20 2.92
C ILE A 143 -11.26 -3.95 1.60
N VAL A 144 -12.48 -4.25 1.18
CA VAL A 144 -12.77 -5.04 -0.02
C VAL A 144 -13.87 -4.37 -0.84
N TRP A 145 -13.60 -4.14 -2.12
CA TRP A 145 -14.57 -3.69 -3.12
C TRP A 145 -14.89 -4.83 -4.09
N PRO A 146 -16.13 -4.89 -4.62
CA PRO A 146 -16.45 -5.81 -5.70
C PRO A 146 -15.62 -5.47 -6.94
N GLY A 147 -14.87 -6.44 -7.48
CA GLY A 147 -14.14 -6.29 -8.74
C GLY A 147 -15.04 -6.52 -9.96
N ALA A 148 -14.49 -6.31 -11.15
CA ALA A 148 -15.14 -6.52 -12.44
C ALA A 148 -15.37 -8.00 -12.70
N THR A 149 -16.54 -8.49 -12.29
CA THR A 149 -17.28 -9.65 -12.83
C THR A 149 -16.43 -10.79 -13.41
N SER A 150 -15.34 -11.17 -12.74
CA SER A 150 -14.40 -12.19 -13.20
C SER A 150 -14.58 -13.44 -12.35
N ASP A 151 -14.69 -14.60 -13.01
CA ASP A 151 -14.75 -15.90 -12.34
C ASP A 151 -13.39 -16.33 -11.75
N GLU A 152 -12.29 -15.69 -12.16
CA GLU A 152 -10.98 -15.93 -11.56
C GLU A 152 -10.87 -15.27 -10.17
N ALA A 153 -10.61 -16.07 -9.14
CA ALA A 153 -10.60 -15.66 -7.73
C ALA A 153 -9.73 -14.42 -7.44
N TRP A 154 -8.56 -14.31 -8.07
CA TRP A 154 -7.62 -13.21 -7.85
C TRP A 154 -8.03 -11.87 -8.50
N LYS A 155 -9.08 -11.87 -9.33
CA LYS A 155 -9.66 -10.66 -9.96
C LYS A 155 -11.09 -10.39 -9.49
N LYS A 156 -11.59 -11.21 -8.57
CA LYS A 156 -12.99 -11.14 -8.12
C LYS A 156 -13.24 -9.92 -7.25
N PHE A 157 -12.22 -9.49 -6.52
CA PHE A 157 -12.29 -8.40 -5.57
C PHE A 157 -11.08 -7.51 -5.70
N GLU A 158 -11.31 -6.24 -5.47
CA GLU A 158 -10.29 -5.27 -5.15
C GLU A 158 -10.17 -5.18 -3.63
N TRP A 159 -8.97 -4.91 -3.12
CA TRP A 159 -8.77 -4.88 -1.67
C TRP A 159 -7.60 -4.00 -1.25
N THR A 160 -7.61 -3.58 0.01
CA THR A 160 -6.54 -2.81 0.65
C THR A 160 -6.37 -3.17 2.12
N PHE A 161 -5.15 -3.46 2.55
CA PHE A 161 -4.75 -3.43 3.96
C PHE A 161 -3.66 -2.39 4.18
N THR A 162 -3.54 -1.91 5.42
CA THR A 162 -2.62 -0.81 5.75
C THR A 162 -1.78 -1.19 6.96
N VAL A 163 -0.49 -0.89 6.91
CA VAL A 163 0.42 -1.01 8.06
C VAL A 163 1.07 0.33 8.38
N LEU A 164 1.39 0.55 9.65
CA LEU A 164 2.25 1.63 10.09
C LEU A 164 3.66 1.41 9.55
N LEU A 165 4.20 2.37 8.81
CA LEU A 165 5.51 2.20 8.18
C LEU A 165 6.62 2.08 9.24
N LEU A 166 6.50 2.87 10.31
CA LEU A 166 7.49 2.96 11.38
C LEU A 166 7.54 1.72 12.29
N SER A 167 6.60 0.78 12.16
CA SER A 167 6.64 -0.47 12.91
C SER A 167 7.51 -1.55 12.26
N MET A 168 7.95 -1.33 11.01
CA MET A 168 8.89 -2.19 10.30
C MET A 168 10.30 -1.62 10.37
N ASN A 169 11.24 -2.40 10.91
CA ASN A 169 12.65 -2.05 11.06
C ASN A 169 13.58 -3.00 10.28
N SER A 170 13.04 -4.03 9.62
CA SER A 170 13.84 -5.05 8.94
C SER A 170 13.19 -5.60 7.67
N THR A 171 14.03 -6.16 6.81
CA THR A 171 13.63 -6.87 5.58
C THR A 171 12.78 -8.12 5.88
N ASP A 172 12.97 -8.74 7.05
CA ASP A 172 12.19 -9.91 7.49
C ASP A 172 10.78 -9.52 7.93
N GLU A 173 10.63 -8.38 8.61
CA GLU A 173 9.32 -7.82 8.95
C GLU A 173 8.57 -7.39 7.69
N LEU A 174 9.24 -6.74 6.72
CA LEU A 174 8.66 -6.43 5.42
C LEU A 174 8.13 -7.71 4.73
N GLU A 175 8.90 -8.79 4.77
CA GLU A 175 8.46 -10.07 4.22
C GLU A 175 7.21 -10.61 4.93
N LYS A 176 7.21 -10.60 6.26
CA LYS A 176 6.15 -11.15 7.12
C LYS A 176 4.87 -10.33 7.09
N MET A 177 4.98 -9.01 7.09
CA MET A 177 3.86 -8.09 7.25
C MET A 177 3.25 -7.62 5.94
N ILE A 178 4.04 -7.62 4.86
CA ILE A 178 3.65 -6.99 3.60
C ILE A 178 3.64 -8.00 2.46
N ILE A 179 4.81 -8.59 2.16
CA ILE A 179 4.96 -9.41 0.96
C ILE A 179 4.17 -10.72 1.07
N LYS A 180 4.34 -11.48 2.15
CA LYS A 180 3.62 -12.76 2.33
C LYS A 180 2.11 -12.57 2.42
N PRO A 181 1.57 -11.61 3.19
CA PRO A 181 0.13 -11.38 3.24
C PRO A 181 -0.45 -10.99 1.88
N ALA A 182 0.21 -10.08 1.14
CA ALA A 182 -0.23 -9.67 -0.18
C ALA A 182 -0.31 -10.84 -1.17
N LEU A 183 0.74 -11.68 -1.21
CA LEU A 183 0.78 -12.86 -2.09
C LEU A 183 -0.26 -13.91 -1.68
N MET A 184 -0.49 -14.08 -0.37
CA MET A 184 -1.52 -15.00 0.12
C MET A 184 -2.93 -14.54 -0.29
N LEU A 185 -3.25 -13.26 -0.10
CA LEU A 185 -4.51 -12.67 -0.52
C LEU A 185 -4.70 -12.78 -2.04
N LEU A 186 -3.66 -12.50 -2.83
CA LEU A 186 -3.70 -12.69 -4.28
C LEU A 186 -3.93 -14.15 -4.69
N GLN A 187 -3.37 -15.12 -3.96
CA GLN A 187 -3.45 -16.53 -4.33
C GLN A 187 -4.78 -17.17 -3.92
N LYS A 188 -5.26 -16.85 -2.72
CA LYS A 188 -6.42 -17.51 -2.08
C LYS A 188 -7.71 -16.67 -2.18
N GLY A 189 -7.60 -15.38 -2.50
CA GLY A 189 -8.73 -14.44 -2.56
C GLY A 189 -9.10 -13.87 -1.19
N CYS A 190 -10.18 -13.09 -1.13
CA CYS A 190 -10.60 -12.38 0.08
C CYS A 190 -11.77 -13.08 0.77
N THR A 191 -11.51 -14.17 1.49
CA THR A 191 -12.46 -14.78 2.44
C THR A 191 -12.05 -14.44 3.86
N ALA A 192 -12.98 -14.51 4.83
CA ALA A 192 -12.66 -14.28 6.25
C ALA A 192 -11.50 -15.17 6.72
N GLU A 193 -11.54 -16.48 6.39
CA GLU A 193 -10.47 -17.43 6.70
C GLU A 193 -9.12 -17.03 6.08
N THR A 194 -9.11 -16.62 4.80
CA THR A 194 -7.86 -16.19 4.14
C THR A 194 -7.33 -14.90 4.77
N VAL A 195 -8.21 -13.97 5.12
CA VAL A 195 -7.82 -12.70 5.74
C VAL A 195 -7.22 -12.93 7.12
N GLU A 196 -7.81 -13.81 7.94
CA GLU A 196 -7.27 -14.16 9.25
C GLU A 196 -5.93 -14.91 9.15
N GLU A 197 -5.74 -15.74 8.13
CA GLU A 197 -4.46 -16.43 7.89
C GLU A 197 -3.38 -15.47 7.38
N ALA A 198 -3.72 -14.60 6.42
CA ALA A 198 -2.78 -13.68 5.78
C ALA A 198 -2.41 -12.52 6.71
N LEU A 199 -3.38 -12.02 7.47
CA LEU A 199 -3.25 -10.86 8.35
C LEU A 199 -3.66 -11.27 9.77
N PRO A 200 -2.90 -12.14 10.45
CA PRO A 200 -3.31 -12.68 11.73
C PRO A 200 -3.25 -11.63 12.85
N ASN A 201 -3.93 -11.88 13.97
CA ASN A 201 -4.14 -10.89 15.04
C ASN A 201 -2.82 -10.35 15.63
N GLU A 202 -1.75 -11.14 15.62
CA GLU A 202 -0.43 -10.75 16.10
C GLU A 202 0.17 -9.59 15.27
N LEU A 203 -0.31 -9.37 14.04
CA LEU A 203 0.14 -8.25 13.22
C LEU A 203 -0.40 -6.90 13.73
N PHE A 204 -1.50 -6.87 14.48
CA PHE A 204 -1.99 -5.62 15.09
C PHE A 204 -0.98 -5.04 16.06
N GLU A 205 -0.34 -5.89 16.87
CA GLU A 205 0.74 -5.48 17.79
C GLU A 205 2.00 -5.03 17.05
N GLN A 206 2.14 -5.43 15.78
CA GLN A 206 3.23 -5.05 14.88
C GLN A 206 2.84 -3.89 13.96
N GLY A 207 1.67 -3.24 14.14
CA GLY A 207 1.30 -2.03 13.39
C GLY A 207 0.37 -2.24 12.20
N LEU A 208 -0.30 -3.39 12.06
CA LEU A 208 -1.44 -3.52 11.16
C LEU A 208 -2.58 -2.58 11.62
N VAL A 209 -3.19 -1.86 10.69
CA VAL A 209 -4.28 -0.92 10.97
C VAL A 209 -5.62 -1.66 11.12
N ARG A 210 -6.40 -1.27 12.12
CA ARG A 210 -7.80 -1.69 12.31
C ARG A 210 -8.76 -0.66 11.71
N TYR A 211 -9.69 -1.12 10.90
CA TYR A 211 -10.69 -0.26 10.24
C TYR A 211 -11.99 -0.07 11.03
N GLU A 212 -12.21 -0.77 12.15
CA GLU A 212 -13.42 -0.58 12.99
C GLU A 212 -13.48 0.78 13.71
N ASN A 213 -12.35 1.44 13.90
CA ASN A 213 -12.30 2.74 14.59
C ASN A 213 -12.62 3.93 13.67
N LEU A 214 -13.01 3.74 12.42
CA LEU A 214 -13.28 4.85 11.50
C LEU A 214 -14.49 5.68 11.95
N GLU A 215 -15.57 5.07 12.45
CA GLU A 215 -16.74 5.82 12.95
C GLU A 215 -16.44 6.63 14.23
N ALA A 216 -15.57 6.14 15.12
CA ALA A 216 -15.12 6.87 16.31
C ALA A 216 -14.16 8.03 15.99
N VAL A 217 -13.67 8.11 14.75
CA VAL A 217 -12.67 9.08 14.29
C VAL A 217 -13.30 10.11 13.35
N PHE A 218 -14.41 9.79 12.70
CA PHE A 218 -15.09 10.65 11.71
C PHE A 218 -16.53 11.07 12.07
N GLY A 219 -16.97 10.88 13.33
CA GLY A 219 -18.17 11.51 13.91
C GLY A 219 -18.00 11.70 15.42
N SER A 220 -18.33 12.84 16.04
CA SER A 220 -19.42 13.80 15.78
C SER A 220 -19.14 14.94 14.80
#